data_AF-A0A1Y3R332-F1
#
_entry.id   AF-A0A1Y3R332-F1
#
_cell.length_a   1.000
_cell.length_b   1.000
_cell.length_c   1.000
_cell.angle_alpha   90.00
_cell.angle_beta   90.00
_cell.angle_gamma   90.00
#
_symmetry.space_group_name_H-M   'P 1'
#
loop_
_entity.id
_entity.type
_entity.pdbx_description
1 polymer ?
#
loop_
_entity_poly.entity_id
_entity_poly.type
_entity_poly.pdbx_seq_one_letter_code
_entity_poly.pdbx_strand_id
1 'polypeptide(L)' 'MEDKKKARTISIQVTPETKEKAVWLARQSCRSLSAYVRQLLRVQIRDYEAKNGPIHRDGGRP' A
#
# COMPACT_ATOMS: atom_id res chain seq x y z
N MET A 1 -5.17 -24.34 -12.81
CA MET A 1 -4.27 -23.20 -12.56
C MET A 1 -5.09 -22.16 -11.83
N GLU A 2 -4.95 -22.17 -10.51
CA GLU A 2 -5.75 -21.38 -9.57
C GLU A 2 -5.62 -19.88 -9.84
N ASP A 3 -6.74 -19.18 -9.77
CA ASP A 3 -6.93 -17.77 -10.05
C ASP A 3 -5.77 -16.89 -9.55
N LYS A 4 -4.99 -16.36 -10.50
CA LYS A 4 -4.22 -15.13 -10.24
C LYS A 4 -5.24 -14.06 -9.87
N LYS A 5 -5.60 -13.95 -8.58
CA LYS A 5 -6.42 -12.87 -8.01
C LYS A 5 -5.93 -11.58 -8.66
N LYS A 6 -6.74 -11.03 -9.59
CA LYS A 6 -6.31 -9.96 -10.49
C LYS A 6 -5.76 -8.83 -9.64
N ALA A 7 -4.45 -8.60 -9.73
CA ALA A 7 -3.82 -7.47 -9.04
C ALA A 7 -4.51 -6.20 -9.53
N ARG A 8 -5.13 -5.45 -8.62
CA ARG A 8 -5.78 -4.18 -8.95
C ARG A 8 -4.73 -3.07 -8.88
N THR A 9 -4.64 -2.28 -9.93
CA THR A 9 -3.80 -1.08 -9.95
C THR A 9 -4.53 0.06 -9.27
N ILE A 10 -3.79 0.87 -8.50
CA ILE A 10 -4.27 2.13 -7.95
C ILE A 10 -3.35 3.26 -8.40
N SER A 11 -3.92 4.44 -8.64
CA SER A 11 -3.18 5.67 -8.93
C SER A 11 -3.24 6.56 -7.69
N ILE A 12 -2.09 7.04 -7.23
CA ILE A 12 -1.99 7.90 -6.05
C ILE A 12 -1.32 9.20 -6.49
N GLN A 13 -1.98 10.32 -6.24
CA GLN A 13 -1.37 11.64 -6.42
C GLN A 13 -0.57 11.99 -5.16
N VAL A 14 0.66 12.45 -5.37
CA VAL A 14 1.57 12.90 -4.30
C VAL A 14 2.31 14.13 -4.77
N THR A 15 2.81 14.93 -3.81
CA THR A 15 3.70 16.04 -4.14
C THR A 15 5.01 15.54 -4.78
N PRO A 16 5.67 16.36 -5.62
CA PRO A 16 6.97 15.99 -6.20
C PRO A 16 8.01 15.60 -5.15
N GLU A 17 8.09 16.37 -4.07
CA GLU A 17 8.98 16.10 -2.94
C GLU A 17 8.72 14.72 -2.30
N THR A 18 7.46 14.37 -2.08
CA THR A 18 7.08 13.06 -1.53
C THR A 18 7.49 11.93 -2.47
N LYS A 19 7.32 12.13 -3.78
CA LYS A 19 7.73 11.16 -4.79
C LYS A 19 9.24 10.94 -4.77
N GLU A 20 10.03 12.01 -4.71
CA GLU A 20 11.49 11.92 -4.66
C GLU A 20 11.98 11.17 -3.43
N LYS A 21 11.45 11.50 -2.25
CA LYS A 21 11.74 10.80 -0.99
C LYS A 21 11.38 9.31 -1.10
N ALA A 22 10.20 8.99 -1.64
CA ALA A 22 9.77 7.60 -1.82
C ALA A 22 10.66 6.83 -2.80
N VAL A 23 11.12 7.45 -3.89
CA VAL A 23 12.06 6.85 -4.84
C VAL A 23 13.40 6.58 -4.18
N TRP A 24 13.92 7.54 -3.42
CA TRP A 24 15.17 7.38 -2.69
C TRP A 24 15.10 6.23 -1.68
N LEU A 25 14.04 6.18 -0.86
CA LEU A 25 13.81 5.11 0.12
C LEU A 25 13.62 3.73 -0.53
N ALA A 26 12.94 3.67 -1.68
CA ALA A 26 12.77 2.42 -2.42
C ALA A 26 14.11 1.86 -2.89
N ARG A 27 15.01 2.73 -3.39
CA ARG A 27 16.38 2.35 -3.81
C ARG A 27 17.21 1.83 -2.64
N GLN A 28 17.18 2.51 -1.50
CA GLN A 28 17.87 2.05 -0.27
C GLN A 28 17.38 0.67 0.19
N SER A 29 16.11 0.36 -0.09
CA SER A 29 15.50 -0.93 0.27
C SER A 29 15.66 -2.01 -0.80
N CYS A 30 16.44 -1.77 -1.87
CA CYS A 30 16.57 -2.65 -3.04
C CYS A 30 15.22 -3.06 -3.67
N ARG A 31 14.25 -2.12 -3.71
CA ARG A 31 12.89 -2.36 -4.20
C ARG A 31 12.52 -1.39 -5.32
N SER A 32 11.61 -1.81 -6.18
CA SER A 32 10.90 -0.86 -7.05
C SER A 32 10.04 0.08 -6.20
N LEU A 33 9.76 1.28 -6.72
CA LEU A 33 8.87 2.24 -6.04
C LEU A 33 7.50 1.60 -5.72
N SER A 34 6.93 0.84 -6.65
CA SER A 34 5.65 0.17 -6.46
C SER A 34 5.71 -0.92 -5.38
N ALA A 35 6.81 -1.69 -5.29
CA ALA A 35 7.00 -2.68 -4.24
C ALA A 35 7.19 -2.03 -2.87
N TYR A 36 7.94 -0.93 -2.82
CA TYR A 36 8.14 -0.14 -1.61
C TYR A 36 6.83 0.47 -1.09
N VAL A 37 6.08 1.17 -1.94
CA VAL A 37 4.78 1.76 -1.58
C VAL A 37 3.78 0.67 -1.16
N ARG A 38 3.76 -0.48 -1.84
CA ARG A 38 2.91 -1.62 -1.44
C ARG A 38 3.27 -2.13 -0.04
N GLN A 39 4.55 -2.21 0.29
CA GLN A 39 4.98 -2.60 1.64
C GLN A 39 4.55 -1.55 2.67
N LEU A 40 4.77 -0.27 2.37
CA LEU A 40 4.40 0.83 3.26
C LEU A 40 2.90 0.85 3.56
N LEU A 41 2.05 0.67 2.54
CA LEU A 41 0.60 0.55 2.71
C LEU A 41 0.22 -0.65 3.60
N ARG A 42 0.86 -1.81 3.41
CA ARG A 42 0.58 -3.00 4.24
C ARG A 42 0.94 -2.79 5.70
N VAL A 43 2.09 -2.16 5.97
CA VAL A 43 2.53 -1.85 7.33
C VAL A 43 1.56 -0.87 7.97
N GLN A 44 1.22 0.22 7.29
CA GLN A 44 0.28 1.22 7.83
C GLN A 44 -1.11 0.64 8.12
N ILE A 45 -1.63 -0.23 7.26
CA ILE A 45 -2.91 -0.92 7.51
C ILE A 45 -2.80 -1.81 8.75
N ARG A 46 -1.74 -2.62 8.87
CA ARG A 46 -1.53 -3.49 10.03
C ARG A 46 -1.37 -2.70 11.32
N ASP A 47 -0.61 -1.61 11.29
CA ASP A 47 -0.39 -0.74 12.45
C ASP A 47 -1.68 -0.06 12.87
N TYR A 48 -2.52 0.34 11.91
CA TYR A 48 -3.86 0.84 12.19
C TYR A 48 -4.74 -0.23 12.84
N GLU A 49 -4.79 -1.44 12.27
CA GLU A 49 -5.61 -2.55 12.80
C GLU A 49 -5.18 -3.00 14.19
N ALA A 50 -3.87 -3.00 14.46
CA ALA A 50 -3.33 -3.31 15.79
C ALA A 50 -3.77 -2.29 16.85
N LYS A 51 -3.98 -1.03 16.46
CA LYS A 51 -4.37 0.06 17.37
C LYS A 51 -5.88 0.22 17.51
N ASN A 52 -6.64 0.01 16.43
CA ASN A 52 -8.05 0.38 16.35
C ASN A 52 -8.98 -0.83 16.19
N GLY A 53 -8.44 -2.04 16.11
CA GLY A 53 -9.17 -3.25 15.76
C GLY A 53 -9.24 -3.48 14.23
N PRO A 54 -9.67 -4.68 13.82
CA PRO A 54 -9.69 -5.08 12.41
C PRO A 54 -10.57 -4.15 11.58
N ILE A 55 -10.12 -3.82 10.36
CA ILE A 55 -10.93 -3.06 9.41
C ILE A 55 -11.95 -4.03 8.82
N HIS A 56 -13.15 -4.04 9.38
CA HIS A 56 -14.28 -4.68 8.74
C HIS A 56 -14.63 -3.88 7.48
N ARG A 57 -14.52 -4.51 6.31
CA ARG A 57 -15.23 -4.03 5.13
C ARG A 57 -16.70 -4.30 5.36
N ASP A 58 -17.34 -3.45 6.15
CA ASP A 58 -18.78 -3.29 6.11
C ASP A 58 -19.12 -2.85 4.69
N GLY A 59 -19.54 -3.82 3.88
CA GLY A 59 -20.37 -3.55 2.72
C GLY A 59 -21.66 -2.95 3.26
N GLY A 60 -21.66 -1.66 3.53
CA GLY A 60 -22.87 -0.86 3.67
C GLY A 60 -23.60 -0.86 2.33
N ARG A 61 -24.39 -1.91 2.08
CA ARG A 61 -25.78 -1.88 1.63
C ARG A 61 -26.38 -3.31 1.69
N PRO A 62 -27.63 -3.50 2.17
CA PRO A 62 -28.41 -4.70 1.84
C PRO A 62 -28.66 -4.85 0.33
#